data_AF-A0AAW5A002-F1
#
_entry.id   AF-A0AAW5A002-F1
#
_cell.length_a   1.000
_cell.length_b   1.000
_cell.length_c   1.000
_cell.angle_alpha   90.00
_cell.angle_beta   90.00
_cell.angle_gamma   90.00
#
_symmetry.space_group_name_H-M   'P 1'
#
loop_
_entity.id
_entity.type
_entity.pdbx_description
1 polymer ?
#
loop_
_entity_poly.entity_id
_entity_poly.type
_entity_poly.pdbx_seq_one_letter_code
_entity_poly.pdbx_strand_id
1 'polypeptide(L)'
;MNNLQKIYENEILNYLKNNSRYNQTKELCSFNAQEGNRYNHKLMIIGRAVNGWGNDFSLQTLEPSNLAQQVYKNPTNETCSLQWVIDSWGNTEDYNTAKSAFWRITKNISKEFNIYGDDIDHWASYIVWSNLYKIAPSNGGNPSDMLCDEQFDGCNQLLQEELRYYQPQKILFLTGFNWFEGFLTQNIKCLTKIDSESFVDAYGKLEIEGNIIDFVIAKHPQGKNESIFNDSVLASFNQLES
;
A
#
# COMPACT_ATOMS: atom_id res chain seq x y z
N MET A 1 16.86 -15.02 0.56
CA MET A 1 15.93 -14.09 1.22
C MET A 1 16.30 -12.67 0.82
N ASN A 2 15.44 -11.98 0.06
CA ASN A 2 15.66 -10.57 -0.29
C ASN A 2 15.53 -9.69 0.97
N ASN A 3 15.97 -8.43 0.89
CA ASN A 3 16.02 -7.57 2.08
C ASN A 3 14.61 -7.26 2.63
N LEU A 4 13.62 -7.09 1.75
CA LEU A 4 12.20 -6.93 2.11
C LEU A 4 11.71 -8.05 3.03
N GLN A 5 11.92 -9.31 2.63
CA GLN A 5 11.53 -10.47 3.42
C GLN A 5 12.26 -10.52 4.78
N LYS A 6 13.55 -10.13 4.83
CA LYS A 6 14.30 -10.07 6.10
C LYS A 6 13.71 -9.04 7.07
N ILE A 7 13.40 -7.84 6.59
CA ILE A 7 12.80 -6.78 7.41
C ILE A 7 11.41 -7.21 7.88
N TYR A 8 10.61 -7.81 6.99
CA TYR A 8 9.29 -8.33 7.35
C TYR A 8 9.36 -9.38 8.46
N GLU A 9 10.26 -10.35 8.33
CA GLU A 9 10.46 -11.40 9.33
C GLU A 9 10.95 -10.83 10.66
N ASN A 10 11.98 -9.99 10.64
CA ASN A 10 12.67 -9.55 11.84
C ASN A 10 11.99 -8.40 12.56
N GLU A 11 11.61 -7.36 11.83
CA GLU A 11 11.15 -6.10 12.42
C GLU A 11 9.63 -6.08 12.63
N ILE A 12 8.89 -6.98 11.97
CA ILE A 12 7.44 -7.09 12.14
C ILE A 12 7.09 -8.40 12.86
N LEU A 13 7.32 -9.56 12.24
CA LEU A 13 6.82 -10.82 12.77
C LEU A 13 7.54 -11.25 14.06
N ASN A 14 8.87 -11.21 14.08
CA ASN A 14 9.65 -11.52 15.28
C ASN A 14 9.40 -10.51 16.40
N TYR A 15 9.22 -9.22 16.06
CA TYR A 15 8.86 -8.22 17.06
C TYR A 15 7.50 -8.56 17.69
N LEU A 16 6.47 -8.81 16.88
CA LEU A 16 5.13 -9.15 17.37
C LEU A 16 5.14 -10.44 18.19
N LYS A 17 5.82 -11.50 17.75
CA LYS A 17 5.91 -12.77 18.49
C LYS A 17 6.50 -12.59 19.90
N ASN A 18 7.52 -11.73 20.02
CA ASN A 18 8.31 -11.64 21.26
C ASN A 18 7.87 -10.50 22.20
N ASN A 19 7.23 -9.45 21.69
CA ASN A 19 6.97 -8.22 22.44
C ASN A 19 5.50 -7.79 22.48
N SER A 20 4.66 -8.32 21.57
CA SER A 20 3.27 -7.89 21.46
C SER A 20 2.46 -8.24 22.70
N ARG A 21 1.66 -7.27 23.15
CA ARG A 21 0.63 -7.45 24.18
C ARG A 21 -0.74 -7.72 23.57
N TYR A 22 -0.80 -7.81 22.24
CA TYR A 22 -2.01 -8.13 21.52
C TYR A 22 -2.54 -9.52 21.89
N ASN A 23 -3.84 -9.72 21.66
CA ASN A 23 -4.47 -10.99 21.95
C ASN A 23 -3.82 -12.12 21.15
N GLN A 24 -3.20 -13.06 21.88
CA GLN A 24 -2.39 -14.13 21.31
C GLN A 24 -3.18 -15.12 20.45
N THR A 25 -4.49 -15.25 20.68
CA THR A 25 -5.36 -16.20 19.97
C THR A 25 -6.17 -15.54 18.86
N LYS A 26 -6.12 -14.21 18.72
CA LYS A 26 -6.87 -13.51 17.68
C LYS A 26 -6.25 -13.80 16.32
N GLU A 27 -7.10 -14.13 15.35
CA GLU A 27 -6.69 -14.38 13.98
C GLU A 27 -6.35 -13.08 13.25
N LEU A 28 -5.17 -13.10 12.65
CA LEU A 28 -4.54 -12.02 11.90
C LEU A 28 -4.18 -12.53 10.51
N CYS A 29 -4.26 -11.65 9.52
CA CYS A 29 -3.78 -11.88 8.16
C CYS A 29 -2.53 -11.04 7.90
N SER A 30 -1.74 -11.48 6.93
CA SER A 30 -0.44 -10.89 6.62
C SER A 30 -0.33 -10.54 5.14
N PHE A 31 0.18 -9.35 4.86
CA PHE A 31 0.30 -8.78 3.52
C PHE A 31 1.71 -8.26 3.24
N ASN A 32 2.18 -8.46 2.01
CA ASN A 32 3.33 -7.76 1.42
C ASN A 32 2.91 -7.01 0.15
N ALA A 33 3.70 -6.01 -0.22
CA ALA A 33 3.50 -5.28 -1.47
C ALA A 33 3.36 -6.23 -2.67
N GLN A 34 2.43 -5.90 -3.55
CA GLN A 34 2.10 -6.63 -4.76
C GLN A 34 2.60 -5.81 -5.97
N GLU A 35 3.42 -6.44 -6.81
CA GLU A 35 4.01 -5.84 -7.99
C GLU A 35 3.35 -6.39 -9.25
N GLY A 36 2.89 -5.48 -10.11
CA GLY A 36 2.45 -5.84 -11.45
C GLY A 36 3.63 -6.27 -12.33
N ASN A 37 3.47 -7.33 -13.12
CA ASN A 37 4.55 -7.86 -13.96
C ASN A 37 4.96 -6.96 -15.15
N ARG A 38 4.28 -5.81 -15.33
CA ARG A 38 4.59 -4.77 -16.32
C ARG A 38 4.94 -3.43 -15.63
N TYR A 39 5.25 -3.46 -14.33
CA TYR A 39 5.60 -2.28 -13.57
C TYR A 39 6.79 -1.55 -14.22
N ASN A 40 6.64 -0.24 -14.35
CA ASN A 40 7.58 0.62 -15.08
C ASN A 40 8.08 1.78 -14.22
N HIS A 41 8.11 1.60 -12.90
CA HIS A 41 8.56 2.59 -11.93
C HIS A 41 7.72 3.86 -11.84
N LYS A 42 6.58 3.98 -12.55
CA LYS A 42 5.81 5.23 -12.55
C LYS A 42 4.99 5.45 -11.28
N LEU A 43 4.16 4.48 -10.89
CA LEU A 43 3.12 4.69 -9.89
C LEU A 43 3.09 3.57 -8.84
N MET A 44 3.19 3.97 -7.57
CA MET A 44 2.91 3.11 -6.42
C MET A 44 1.68 3.65 -5.67
N ILE A 45 0.76 2.75 -5.32
CA ILE A 45 -0.45 3.06 -4.55
C ILE A 45 -0.31 2.47 -3.17
N ILE A 46 -0.58 3.27 -2.15
CA ILE A 46 -0.47 2.85 -0.75
C ILE A 46 -1.81 3.01 -0.04
N GLY A 47 -2.37 1.91 0.45
CA GLY A 47 -3.53 1.89 1.33
C GLY A 47 -3.16 1.85 2.82
N ARG A 48 -4.17 1.71 3.68
CA ARG A 48 -3.97 1.66 5.14
C ARG A 48 -3.47 0.28 5.58
N ALA A 49 -4.29 -0.72 5.30
CA ALA A 49 -4.12 -2.13 5.61
C ALA A 49 -5.10 -2.93 4.74
N VAL A 50 -4.89 -4.24 4.65
CA VAL A 50 -5.87 -5.15 4.05
C VAL A 50 -7.08 -5.37 4.98
N ASN A 51 -8.22 -5.75 4.39
CA ASN A 51 -9.47 -6.04 5.11
C ASN A 51 -9.78 -7.54 5.04
N GLY A 52 -8.88 -8.36 5.59
CA GLY A 52 -8.77 -9.77 5.24
C GLY A 52 -8.03 -9.95 3.92
N TRP A 53 -7.05 -10.87 3.91
CA TRP A 53 -6.20 -11.13 2.74
C TRP A 53 -5.85 -12.61 2.58
N GLY A 54 -5.68 -13.31 3.72
CA GLY A 54 -5.17 -14.67 3.79
C GLY A 54 -3.82 -14.71 4.51
N ASN A 55 -3.11 -15.84 4.37
CA ASN A 55 -1.92 -16.13 5.18
C ASN A 55 -2.21 -15.93 6.68
N ASP A 56 -3.33 -16.53 7.11
CA ASP A 56 -3.89 -16.33 8.44
C ASP A 56 -3.04 -17.02 9.51
N PHE A 57 -2.89 -16.35 10.65
CA PHE A 57 -2.12 -16.81 11.79
C PHE A 57 -2.66 -16.21 13.08
N SER A 58 -2.18 -16.71 14.22
CA SER A 58 -2.30 -16.02 15.51
C SER A 58 -0.91 -15.89 16.12
N LEU A 59 -0.70 -14.95 17.05
CA LEU A 59 0.62 -14.79 17.67
C LEU A 59 1.06 -16.05 18.44
N GLN A 60 0.10 -16.81 18.97
CA GLN A 60 0.37 -18.08 19.64
C GLN A 60 0.98 -19.13 18.71
N THR A 61 0.57 -19.17 17.44
CA THR A 61 1.00 -20.18 16.45
C THR A 61 2.00 -19.62 15.43
N LEU A 62 2.35 -18.34 15.55
CA LEU A 62 3.21 -17.65 14.61
C LEU A 62 4.61 -18.28 14.57
N GLU A 63 5.00 -18.78 13.40
CA GLU A 63 6.38 -19.10 13.08
C GLU A 63 6.92 -18.09 12.05
N PRO A 64 7.65 -17.04 12.50
CA PRO A 64 8.00 -15.87 11.69
C PRO A 64 8.66 -16.21 10.37
N SER A 65 9.68 -17.07 10.37
CA SER A 65 10.40 -17.45 9.15
C SER A 65 9.49 -18.20 8.14
N ASN A 66 8.61 -19.07 8.63
CA ASN A 66 7.69 -19.82 7.78
C ASN A 66 6.66 -18.89 7.14
N LEU A 67 6.06 -17.99 7.93
CA LEU A 67 5.07 -17.03 7.43
C LEU A 67 5.73 -16.03 6.46
N ALA A 68 6.91 -15.51 6.77
CA ALA A 68 7.65 -14.63 5.88
C ALA A 68 7.98 -15.31 4.54
N GLN A 69 8.40 -16.58 4.57
CA GLN A 69 8.64 -17.36 3.35
C GLN A 69 7.36 -17.58 2.53
N GLN A 70 6.22 -17.80 3.19
CA GLN A 70 4.93 -17.96 2.52
C GLN A 70 4.47 -16.65 1.86
N VAL A 71 4.53 -15.54 2.59
CA VAL A 71 4.12 -14.20 2.12
C VAL A 71 5.00 -13.73 0.95
N TYR A 72 6.32 -13.95 1.03
CA TYR A 72 7.27 -13.58 -0.02
C TYR A 72 7.57 -14.70 -1.01
N LYS A 73 6.73 -15.73 -1.08
CA LYS A 73 6.90 -16.77 -2.10
C LYS A 73 6.76 -16.11 -3.47
N ASN A 74 7.87 -15.99 -4.19
CA ASN A 74 7.88 -15.39 -5.52
C ASN A 74 6.82 -16.07 -6.39
N PRO A 75 5.89 -15.32 -6.98
CA PRO A 75 5.16 -15.79 -8.14
C PRO A 75 6.19 -16.25 -9.17
N THR A 76 5.95 -17.33 -9.89
CA THR A 76 6.77 -17.66 -11.06
C THR A 76 6.80 -16.44 -11.99
N ASN A 77 7.91 -16.17 -12.71
CA ASN A 77 8.07 -14.97 -13.56
C ASN A 77 6.93 -14.72 -14.56
N GLU A 78 6.06 -15.71 -14.79
CA GLU A 78 4.89 -15.65 -15.67
C GLU A 78 3.61 -15.11 -15.00
N THR A 79 3.54 -15.09 -13.66
CA THR A 79 2.32 -14.73 -12.91
C THR A 79 2.37 -13.32 -12.34
N CYS A 80 1.51 -12.43 -12.84
CA CYS A 80 1.33 -11.08 -12.31
C CYS A 80 0.62 -11.13 -10.95
N SER A 81 1.23 -10.56 -9.90
CA SER A 81 0.67 -10.62 -8.54
C SER A 81 -0.58 -9.74 -8.38
N LEU A 82 -0.84 -8.85 -9.34
CA LEU A 82 -2.04 -8.01 -9.43
C LEU A 82 -3.04 -8.46 -10.49
N GLN A 83 -2.85 -9.62 -11.13
CA GLN A 83 -3.79 -10.13 -12.15
C GLN A 83 -5.21 -10.29 -11.59
N TRP A 84 -5.31 -10.74 -10.33
CA TRP A 84 -6.59 -10.90 -9.64
C TRP A 84 -7.42 -9.60 -9.60
N VAL A 85 -6.77 -8.42 -9.62
CA VAL A 85 -7.49 -7.13 -9.64
C VAL A 85 -8.33 -6.99 -10.91
N ILE A 86 -7.77 -7.43 -12.04
CA ILE A 86 -8.40 -7.43 -13.36
C ILE A 86 -9.43 -8.55 -13.45
N ASP A 87 -9.07 -9.76 -13.04
CA ASP A 87 -9.96 -10.93 -13.13
C ASP A 87 -11.22 -10.77 -12.25
N SER A 88 -11.09 -10.09 -11.12
CA SER A 88 -12.21 -9.74 -10.23
C SER A 88 -13.00 -8.51 -10.68
N TRP A 89 -12.61 -7.85 -11.77
CA TRP A 89 -13.25 -6.61 -12.21
C TRP A 89 -14.65 -6.86 -12.77
N GLY A 90 -15.69 -6.45 -12.04
CA GLY A 90 -17.08 -6.69 -12.44
C GLY A 90 -17.61 -8.08 -12.07
N ASN A 91 -16.86 -8.87 -11.29
CA ASN A 91 -17.27 -10.20 -10.84
C ASN A 91 -18.61 -10.14 -10.07
N THR A 92 -19.47 -11.14 -10.24
CA THR A 92 -20.81 -11.22 -9.64
C THR A 92 -20.92 -12.24 -8.51
N GLU A 93 -19.99 -13.18 -8.40
CA GLU A 93 -20.01 -14.30 -7.43
C GLU A 93 -19.07 -14.04 -6.26
N ASP A 94 -17.87 -13.51 -6.53
CA ASP A 94 -16.84 -13.23 -5.53
C ASP A 94 -16.60 -11.71 -5.34
N TYR A 95 -15.48 -11.35 -4.70
CA TYR A 95 -15.07 -9.97 -4.56
C TYR A 95 -15.00 -9.25 -5.91
N ASN A 96 -15.71 -8.13 -6.01
CA ASN A 96 -15.78 -7.30 -7.20
C ASN A 96 -14.94 -6.04 -7.03
N THR A 97 -13.79 -5.99 -7.69
CA THR A 97 -12.86 -4.86 -7.60
C THR A 97 -13.45 -3.58 -8.19
N ALA A 98 -14.38 -3.67 -9.15
CA ALA A 98 -15.11 -2.52 -9.69
C ALA A 98 -16.06 -1.89 -8.66
N LYS A 99 -16.44 -2.59 -7.58
CA LYS A 99 -17.20 -2.03 -6.44
C LYS A 99 -16.31 -1.37 -5.38
N SER A 100 -14.99 -1.55 -5.44
CA SER A 100 -14.05 -0.87 -4.56
C SER A 100 -13.73 0.56 -5.02
N ALA A 101 -14.01 1.55 -4.17
CA ALA A 101 -13.61 2.94 -4.45
C ALA A 101 -12.09 3.08 -4.58
N PHE A 102 -11.33 2.29 -3.83
CA PHE A 102 -9.87 2.24 -3.94
C PHE A 102 -9.45 1.88 -5.37
N TRP A 103 -9.92 0.74 -5.89
CA TRP A 103 -9.51 0.26 -7.21
C TRP A 103 -10.05 1.13 -8.36
N ARG A 104 -11.24 1.71 -8.23
CA ARG A 104 -11.76 2.66 -9.23
C ARG A 104 -10.92 3.93 -9.32
N ILE A 105 -10.56 4.54 -8.19
CA ILE A 105 -9.67 5.71 -8.15
C ILE A 105 -8.29 5.33 -8.71
N THR A 106 -7.72 4.20 -8.28
CA THR A 106 -6.42 3.74 -8.82
C THR A 106 -6.45 3.58 -10.33
N LYS A 107 -7.47 2.94 -10.90
CA LYS A 107 -7.62 2.77 -12.35
C LYS A 107 -7.69 4.11 -13.07
N ASN A 108 -8.45 5.07 -12.54
CA ASN A 108 -8.58 6.39 -13.13
C ASN A 108 -7.26 7.18 -13.07
N ILE A 109 -6.59 7.24 -11.92
CA ILE A 109 -5.29 7.93 -11.81
C ILE A 109 -4.23 7.28 -12.71
N SER A 110 -4.23 5.95 -12.81
CA SER A 110 -3.34 5.21 -13.73
C SER A 110 -3.54 5.64 -15.18
N LYS A 111 -4.80 5.87 -15.58
CA LYS A 111 -5.17 6.38 -16.91
C LYS A 111 -4.63 7.78 -17.15
N GLU A 112 -4.89 8.69 -16.22
CA GLU A 112 -4.52 10.10 -16.35
C GLU A 112 -2.98 10.29 -16.40
N PHE A 113 -2.24 9.44 -15.69
CA PHE A 113 -0.76 9.39 -15.80
C PHE A 113 -0.24 8.59 -17.00
N ASN A 114 -1.13 8.03 -17.82
CA ASN A 114 -0.81 7.21 -18.99
C ASN A 114 0.29 6.17 -18.68
N ILE A 115 0.13 5.43 -17.58
CA ILE A 115 1.18 4.51 -17.11
C ILE A 115 1.28 3.25 -17.96
N TYR A 116 0.21 2.87 -18.65
CA TYR A 116 0.09 1.64 -19.43
C TYR A 116 -0.04 1.88 -20.95
N GLY A 117 -0.03 3.13 -21.42
CA GLY A 117 -0.20 3.44 -22.84
C GLY A 117 -1.57 2.98 -23.36
N ASP A 118 -1.57 2.17 -24.42
CA ASP A 118 -2.79 1.63 -25.04
C ASP A 118 -3.32 0.37 -24.33
N ASP A 119 -2.60 -0.16 -23.34
CA ASP A 119 -2.89 -1.44 -22.68
C ASP A 119 -3.81 -1.30 -21.46
N ILE A 120 -4.98 -0.68 -21.68
CA ILE A 120 -5.96 -0.37 -20.63
C ILE A 120 -6.43 -1.61 -19.86
N ASP A 121 -6.52 -2.77 -20.50
CA ASP A 121 -7.08 -3.97 -19.89
C ASP A 121 -6.15 -4.59 -18.84
N HIS A 122 -4.85 -4.25 -18.86
CA HIS A 122 -3.85 -4.72 -17.89
C HIS A 122 -3.32 -3.59 -17.00
N TRP A 123 -4.07 -2.50 -16.82
CA TRP A 123 -3.63 -1.32 -16.05
C TRP A 123 -3.03 -1.66 -14.67
N ALA A 124 -3.57 -2.68 -13.97
CA ALA A 124 -3.09 -3.10 -12.66
C ALA A 124 -1.70 -3.76 -12.70
N SER A 125 -1.30 -4.30 -13.86
CA SER A 125 0.05 -4.86 -14.05
C SER A 125 1.13 -3.78 -14.14
N TYR A 126 0.78 -2.50 -14.23
CA TYR A 126 1.73 -1.38 -14.35
C TYR A 126 1.95 -0.61 -13.04
N ILE A 127 1.38 -1.08 -11.92
CA ILE A 127 1.53 -0.44 -10.62
C ILE A 127 2.19 -1.38 -9.60
N VAL A 128 2.62 -0.79 -8.49
CA VAL A 128 2.80 -1.50 -7.22
C VAL A 128 1.69 -1.08 -6.27
N TRP A 129 1.10 -2.06 -5.59
CA TRP A 129 0.17 -1.81 -4.48
C TRP A 129 0.79 -2.26 -3.16
N SER A 130 0.82 -1.36 -2.19
CA SER A 130 1.23 -1.66 -0.82
C SER A 130 0.25 -1.06 0.19
N ASN A 131 0.51 -1.28 1.48
CA ASN A 131 -0.21 -0.69 2.59
C ASN A 131 0.78 -0.20 3.65
N LEU A 132 0.39 0.82 4.43
CA LEU A 132 1.18 1.31 5.55
C LEU A 132 1.41 0.20 6.59
N TYR A 133 0.34 -0.50 6.98
CA TYR A 133 0.39 -1.60 7.92
C TYR A 133 0.25 -2.95 7.22
N LYS A 134 1.03 -3.93 7.64
CA LYS A 134 1.15 -5.24 6.98
C LYS A 134 0.36 -6.35 7.66
N ILE A 135 0.01 -6.16 8.93
CA ILE A 135 -0.75 -7.11 9.74
C ILE A 135 -2.10 -6.50 10.11
N ALA A 136 -3.18 -7.23 9.82
CA ALA A 136 -4.56 -6.81 10.08
C ALA A 136 -5.41 -8.00 10.56
N PRO A 137 -6.60 -7.79 11.14
CA PRO A 137 -7.48 -8.90 11.51
C PRO A 137 -7.93 -9.73 10.29
N SER A 138 -7.91 -11.07 10.39
CA SER A 138 -8.32 -11.96 9.28
C SER A 138 -9.78 -11.78 8.89
N ASN A 139 -10.64 -11.59 9.88
CA ASN A 139 -12.09 -11.46 9.69
C ASN A 139 -12.53 -10.04 9.29
N GLY A 140 -11.59 -9.23 8.79
CA GLY A 140 -11.84 -7.86 8.36
C GLY A 140 -11.71 -6.81 9.47
N GLY A 141 -11.81 -5.55 9.06
CA GLY A 141 -11.46 -4.36 9.81
C GLY A 141 -10.01 -3.92 9.57
N ASN A 142 -9.71 -2.70 9.99
CA ASN A 142 -8.33 -2.22 10.08
C ASN A 142 -7.67 -2.78 11.35
N PRO A 143 -6.31 -2.80 11.43
CA PRO A 143 -5.64 -2.97 12.71
C PRO A 143 -6.12 -1.93 13.72
N SER A 144 -6.22 -2.33 14.99
CA SER A 144 -6.46 -1.42 16.11
C SER A 144 -5.22 -0.59 16.41
N ASP A 145 -5.36 0.57 17.07
CA ASP A 145 -4.24 1.44 17.45
C ASP A 145 -3.08 0.68 18.11
N MET A 146 -3.35 -0.20 19.07
CA MET A 146 -2.32 -1.05 19.69
C MET A 146 -1.53 -1.91 18.68
N LEU A 147 -2.22 -2.49 17.69
CA LEU A 147 -1.58 -3.32 16.68
C LEU A 147 -0.85 -2.47 15.64
N CYS A 148 -1.31 -1.24 15.38
CA CYS A 148 -0.59 -0.25 14.60
C CYS A 148 0.73 0.13 15.30
N ASP A 149 0.65 0.54 16.57
CA ASP A 149 1.79 0.96 17.39
C ASP A 149 2.87 -0.13 17.45
N GLU A 150 2.46 -1.38 17.69
CA GLU A 150 3.39 -2.50 17.82
C GLU A 150 4.08 -2.91 16.52
N GLN A 151 3.54 -2.57 15.36
CA GLN A 151 4.16 -2.90 14.08
C GLN A 151 4.73 -1.67 13.35
N PHE A 152 4.55 -0.46 13.91
CA PHE A 152 4.81 0.81 13.23
C PHE A 152 6.26 0.92 12.75
N ASP A 153 7.24 0.71 13.65
CA ASP A 153 8.66 0.86 13.31
C ASP A 153 9.07 -0.11 12.19
N GLY A 154 8.71 -1.38 12.33
CA GLY A 154 8.99 -2.40 11.32
C GLY A 154 8.30 -2.12 9.99
N CYS A 155 7.05 -1.65 10.02
CA CYS A 155 6.31 -1.26 8.81
C CYS A 155 6.91 -0.03 8.14
N ASN A 156 7.35 0.97 8.90
CA ASN A 156 7.97 2.18 8.37
C ASN A 156 9.35 1.88 7.77
N GLN A 157 10.15 1.01 8.41
CA GLN A 157 11.41 0.53 7.86
C GLN A 157 11.19 -0.29 6.59
N LEU A 158 10.20 -1.18 6.58
CA LEU A 158 9.86 -1.97 5.41
C LEU A 158 9.37 -1.09 4.27
N LEU A 159 8.53 -0.08 4.54
CA LEU A 159 8.06 0.85 3.51
C LEU A 159 9.23 1.60 2.88
N GLN A 160 10.22 2.06 3.65
CA GLN A 160 11.44 2.65 3.09
C GLN A 160 12.17 1.68 2.16
N GLU A 161 12.26 0.40 2.53
CA GLU A 161 12.86 -0.62 1.68
C GLU A 161 12.02 -0.91 0.43
N GLU A 162 10.70 -0.90 0.52
CA GLU A 162 9.80 -1.00 -0.64
C GLU A 162 10.06 0.15 -1.62
N LEU A 163 10.25 1.39 -1.12
CA LEU A 163 10.57 2.53 -1.98
C LEU A 163 11.95 2.42 -2.63
N ARG A 164 12.96 1.87 -1.93
CA ARG A 164 14.27 1.57 -2.53
C ARG A 164 14.18 0.51 -3.62
N TYR A 165 13.40 -0.55 -3.38
CA TYR A 165 13.28 -1.69 -4.27
C TYR A 165 12.48 -1.35 -5.53
N TYR A 166 11.30 -0.74 -5.37
CA TYR A 166 10.40 -0.45 -6.49
C TYR A 166 10.73 0.86 -7.21
N GLN A 167 11.42 1.80 -6.55
CA GLN A 167 11.85 3.08 -7.15
C GLN A 167 10.71 3.85 -7.85
N PRO A 168 9.52 4.04 -7.22
CA PRO A 168 8.43 4.76 -7.87
C PRO A 168 8.77 6.23 -8.12
N GLN A 169 8.31 6.79 -9.23
CA GLN A 169 8.37 8.22 -9.52
C GLN A 169 7.28 9.00 -8.77
N LYS A 170 6.10 8.40 -8.67
CA LYS A 170 4.92 8.97 -8.00
C LYS A 170 4.32 7.96 -7.01
N ILE A 171 3.95 8.45 -5.83
CA ILE A 171 3.23 7.68 -4.81
C ILE A 171 1.90 8.35 -4.49
N LEU A 172 0.82 7.58 -4.58
CA LEU A 172 -0.50 8.02 -4.09
C LEU A 172 -0.87 7.23 -2.83
N PHE A 173 -0.89 7.92 -1.69
CA PHE A 173 -1.43 7.38 -0.45
C PHE A 173 -2.95 7.61 -0.40
N LEU A 174 -3.72 6.53 -0.42
CA LEU A 174 -5.18 6.52 -0.25
C LEU A 174 -5.56 6.20 1.20
N THR A 175 -4.93 6.91 2.13
CA THR A 175 -4.93 6.57 3.57
C THR A 175 -5.57 7.66 4.42
N GLY A 176 -5.40 8.92 4.05
CA GLY A 176 -5.59 10.08 4.90
C GLY A 176 -4.35 10.39 5.76
N PHE A 177 -4.12 11.67 6.03
CA PHE A 177 -2.92 12.12 6.75
C PHE A 177 -2.80 11.52 8.14
N ASN A 178 -3.92 11.32 8.85
CA ASN A 178 -3.93 10.71 10.18
C ASN A 178 -3.44 9.25 10.21
N TRP A 179 -3.47 8.54 9.08
CA TRP A 179 -2.89 7.20 8.97
C TRP A 179 -1.42 7.25 8.55
N PHE A 180 -1.06 8.22 7.71
CA PHE A 180 0.30 8.43 7.23
C PHE A 180 1.23 9.02 8.30
N GLU A 181 0.69 9.77 9.26
CA GLU A 181 1.48 10.51 10.25
C GLU A 181 2.58 9.65 10.90
N GLY A 182 3.80 10.20 10.92
CA GLY A 182 5.00 9.51 11.40
C GLY A 182 5.75 8.70 10.34
N PHE A 183 5.07 8.09 9.37
CA PHE A 183 5.74 7.33 8.30
C PHE A 183 6.63 8.23 7.45
N LEU A 184 7.81 7.71 7.07
CA LEU A 184 8.75 8.35 6.15
C LEU A 184 9.20 9.77 6.56
N THR A 185 9.00 10.17 7.82
CA THR A 185 9.27 11.55 8.30
C THR A 185 10.69 12.01 7.96
N GLN A 186 11.68 11.11 8.07
CA GLN A 186 13.08 11.42 7.78
C GLN A 186 13.39 11.56 6.28
N ASN A 187 12.49 11.08 5.41
CA ASN A 187 12.64 11.09 3.96
C ASN A 187 11.89 12.25 3.31
N ILE A 188 11.00 12.94 4.02
CA ILE A 188 10.24 14.08 3.50
C ILE A 188 11.17 15.28 3.26
N LYS A 189 11.27 15.72 2.00
CA LYS A 189 12.01 16.94 1.60
C LYS A 189 11.14 18.18 1.64
N CYS A 190 9.90 18.05 1.20
CA CYS A 190 8.89 19.08 1.34
C CYS A 190 7.52 18.44 1.55
N LEU A 191 6.66 19.14 2.30
CA LEU A 191 5.30 18.75 2.59
C LEU A 191 4.44 20.02 2.65
N THR A 192 3.42 20.07 1.80
CA THR A 192 2.39 21.10 1.83
C THR A 192 1.10 20.45 2.30
N LYS A 193 0.62 20.88 3.47
CA LYS A 193 -0.71 20.48 3.99
C LYS A 193 -1.78 21.34 3.34
N ILE A 194 -2.94 20.74 3.07
CA ILE A 194 -4.11 21.43 2.52
C ILE A 194 -5.16 21.56 3.63
N ASP A 195 -5.45 22.79 4.03
CA ASP A 195 -6.42 23.10 5.09
C ASP A 195 -7.87 23.21 4.59
N SER A 196 -8.13 22.87 3.32
CA SER A 196 -9.44 23.07 2.65
C SER A 196 -10.34 21.82 2.67
N GLU A 197 -11.59 21.95 2.21
CA GLU A 197 -12.54 20.85 1.97
C GLU A 197 -12.08 19.84 0.88
N SER A 198 -10.83 19.92 0.41
CA SER A 198 -10.21 18.99 -0.52
C SER A 198 -10.25 17.53 -0.03
N PHE A 199 -10.21 16.60 -0.98
CA PHE A 199 -9.97 15.19 -0.70
C PHE A 199 -8.49 14.82 -0.57
N VAL A 200 -7.60 15.78 -0.82
CA VAL A 200 -6.16 15.68 -0.55
C VAL A 200 -5.85 16.38 0.77
N ASP A 201 -5.17 15.69 1.68
CA ASP A 201 -4.74 16.25 2.96
C ASP A 201 -3.35 16.90 2.86
N ALA A 202 -2.45 16.34 2.04
CA ALA A 202 -1.13 16.91 1.79
C ALA A 202 -0.50 16.37 0.49
N TYR A 203 0.53 17.05 0.02
CA TYR A 203 1.39 16.59 -1.08
C TYR A 203 2.83 17.08 -0.86
N GLY A 204 3.80 16.47 -1.54
CA GLY A 204 5.20 16.81 -1.32
C GLY A 204 6.17 15.95 -2.11
N LYS A 205 7.44 16.01 -1.70
CA LYS A 205 8.52 15.20 -2.26
C LYS A 205 9.24 14.42 -1.16
N LEU A 206 9.52 13.15 -1.41
CA LEU A 206 10.40 12.30 -0.62
C LEU A 206 11.78 12.21 -1.29
N GLU A 207 12.82 11.92 -0.51
CA GLU A 207 14.11 11.48 -1.03
C GLU A 207 14.52 10.14 -0.41
N ILE A 208 14.77 9.17 -1.28
CA ILE A 208 15.27 7.84 -0.93
C ILE A 208 16.54 7.61 -1.75
N GLU A 209 17.70 7.60 -1.09
CA GLU A 209 19.00 7.35 -1.72
C GLU A 209 19.30 8.28 -2.92
N GLY A 210 18.91 9.54 -2.81
CA GLY A 210 19.09 10.55 -3.86
C GLY A 210 17.99 10.55 -4.94
N ASN A 211 17.09 9.56 -4.95
CA ASN A 211 15.92 9.57 -5.83
C ASN A 211 14.80 10.41 -5.21
N ILE A 212 14.34 11.41 -5.95
CA ILE A 212 13.20 12.24 -5.58
C ILE A 212 11.91 11.58 -6.05
N ILE A 213 10.95 11.45 -5.13
CA ILE A 213 9.66 10.81 -5.38
C ILE A 213 8.56 11.80 -5.03
N ASP A 214 7.71 12.10 -6.01
CA ASP A 214 6.53 12.94 -5.78
C ASP A 214 5.46 12.13 -5.06
N PHE A 215 4.82 12.71 -4.05
CA PHE A 215 3.74 12.02 -3.35
C PHE A 215 2.54 12.91 -3.06
N VAL A 216 1.38 12.27 -3.02
CA VAL A 216 0.11 12.86 -2.60
C VAL A 216 -0.50 11.98 -1.52
N ILE A 217 -0.95 12.59 -0.43
CA ILE A 217 -1.72 11.97 0.64
C ILE A 217 -3.17 12.41 0.53
N ALA A 218 -4.01 11.50 0.05
CA ALA A 218 -5.44 11.70 -0.08
C ALA A 218 -6.21 10.94 0.99
N LYS A 219 -7.38 11.47 1.36
CA LYS A 219 -8.33 10.81 2.26
C LYS A 219 -8.70 9.43 1.70
N HIS A 220 -9.05 8.48 2.56
CA HIS A 220 -9.53 7.17 2.07
C HIS A 220 -10.78 7.33 1.17
N PRO A 221 -10.84 6.74 -0.03
CA PRO A 221 -11.80 7.12 -1.08
C PRO A 221 -13.25 6.66 -0.83
N GLN A 222 -13.48 5.72 0.10
CA GLN A 222 -14.82 5.18 0.36
C GLN A 222 -15.84 6.28 0.70
N GLY A 223 -16.97 6.24 0.00
CA GLY A 223 -18.11 7.15 0.19
C GLY A 223 -17.93 8.56 -0.40
N LYS A 224 -16.85 8.83 -1.14
CA LYS A 224 -16.54 10.15 -1.70
C LYS A 224 -16.91 10.26 -3.17
N ASN A 225 -17.14 11.49 -3.64
CA ASN A 225 -17.38 11.75 -5.07
C ASN A 225 -16.07 11.54 -5.83
N GLU A 226 -16.06 10.55 -6.73
CA GLU A 226 -14.84 10.12 -7.41
C GLU A 226 -14.29 11.13 -8.40
N SER A 227 -15.14 11.90 -9.07
CA SER A 227 -14.68 12.94 -10.01
C SER A 227 -13.90 14.00 -9.27
N ILE A 228 -14.50 14.59 -8.23
CA ILE A 228 -13.87 15.62 -7.40
C ILE A 228 -12.60 15.07 -6.73
N PHE A 229 -12.62 13.81 -6.30
CA PHE A 229 -11.46 13.14 -5.73
C PHE A 229 -10.30 13.04 -6.71
N ASN A 230 -10.54 12.55 -7.92
CA ASN A 230 -9.51 12.43 -8.96
C ASN A 230 -8.97 13.81 -9.32
N ASP A 231 -9.84 14.80 -9.55
CA ASP A 231 -9.44 16.16 -9.87
C ASP A 231 -8.52 16.76 -8.80
N SER A 232 -8.85 16.54 -7.52
CA SER A 232 -8.03 17.02 -6.40
C SER A 232 -6.65 16.37 -6.38
N VAL A 233 -6.58 15.04 -6.59
CA VAL A 233 -5.31 14.31 -6.63
C VAL A 233 -4.43 14.78 -7.78
N LEU A 234 -4.99 14.89 -8.98
CA LEU A 234 -4.26 15.33 -10.18
C LEU A 234 -3.78 16.77 -10.02
N ALA A 235 -4.63 17.67 -9.51
CA ALA A 235 -4.25 19.04 -9.23
C ALA A 235 -3.06 19.13 -8.26
N SER A 236 -3.02 18.29 -7.22
CA SER A 236 -1.90 18.24 -6.27
C SER A 236 -0.60 17.70 -6.90
N PHE A 237 -0.67 16.65 -7.73
CA PHE A 237 0.52 16.20 -8.46
C PHE A 237 1.05 17.27 -9.44
N ASN A 238 0.16 18.01 -10.12
CA ASN A 238 0.56 19.10 -11.01
C ASN A 238 1.31 20.23 -10.27
N GLN A 239 1.08 20.43 -8.96
CA GLN A 239 1.85 21.40 -8.16
C GLN A 239 3.31 20.95 -7.90
N LEU A 240 3.64 19.68 -8.16
CA LEU A 240 4.98 19.12 -7.93
C LEU A 240 5.83 19.06 -9.20
N GLU A 241 5.22 19.25 -10.37
CA GLU A 241 5.89 19.27 -11.68
C GLU A 241 6.47 20.66 -12.04
N SER A 242 6.18 21.68 -11.22
CA SER A 242 6.72 23.06 -11.28
C SER A 242 7.99 23.24 -10.46
#